data_AF-A0A6V7HP64-F1
#
_entry.id   AF-A0A6V7HP64-F1
#
_cell.length_a   1.000
_cell.length_b   1.000
_cell.length_c   1.000
_cell.angle_alpha   90.00
_cell.angle_beta   90.00
_cell.angle_gamma   90.00
#
_symmetry.space_group_name_H-M   'P 1'
#
loop_
_entity.id
_entity.type
_entity.pdbx_description
1 polymer ?
#
loop_
_entity_poly.entity_id
_entity_poly.type
_entity_poly.pdbx_seq_one_letter_code
_entity_poly.pdbx_strand_id
1 'polypeptide(L)'
;SAGAFCGNKIVEAGEECDCGYDYVECVDKCCYPRQVSEYDRAQNESAKGCSRRYGTQCSPSQGPCCSSETCQFVPLSARVQCKAESDCSYDSMCNGSSSECPPSLPRANKTRCNEGTQ
;
A
#
# COMPACT_ATOMS: atom_id res chain seq x y z
N SER A 1 -25.01 3.58 3.79
CA SER A 1 -23.62 3.23 3.45
C SER A 1 -22.73 3.77 4.55
N ALA A 2 -21.89 2.93 5.17
CA ALA A 2 -20.73 3.46 5.89
C ALA A 2 -19.86 4.11 4.80
N GLY A 3 -19.81 5.43 4.77
CA GLY A 3 -19.09 6.17 3.74
C GLY A 3 -17.58 6.07 3.93
N ALA A 4 -16.83 6.54 2.93
CA ALA A 4 -15.37 6.57 2.99
C ALA A 4 -14.90 7.28 4.27
N PHE A 5 -13.95 6.66 4.96
CA PHE A 5 -13.53 7.08 6.30
C PHE A 5 -12.02 6.90 6.51
N CYS A 6 -11.32 8.03 6.53
CA CYS A 6 -9.95 8.10 6.99
C CYS A 6 -9.82 7.61 8.44
N GLY A 7 -8.99 6.60 8.64
CA GLY A 7 -8.69 5.95 9.91
C GLY A 7 -9.20 4.51 10.03
N ASN A 8 -9.77 3.92 8.96
CA ASN A 8 -10.20 2.52 8.92
C ASN A 8 -9.14 1.57 8.33
N LYS A 9 -7.96 2.09 7.95
CA LYS A 9 -6.83 1.35 7.35
C LYS A 9 -7.10 0.84 5.94
N ILE A 10 -8.07 1.44 5.24
CA ILE A 10 -8.40 1.16 3.84
C ILE A 10 -8.22 2.46 3.08
N VAL A 11 -7.34 2.47 2.08
CA VAL A 11 -7.14 3.67 1.27
C VAL A 11 -8.34 3.87 0.35
N GLU A 12 -9.05 4.99 0.54
CA GLU A 12 -10.24 5.33 -0.23
C GLU A 12 -10.04 6.58 -1.11
N ALA A 13 -11.04 6.92 -1.93
CA ALA A 13 -10.94 8.06 -2.85
C ALA A 13 -10.75 9.38 -2.09
N GLY A 14 -9.65 10.08 -2.38
CA GLY A 14 -9.28 11.34 -1.72
C GLY A 14 -8.26 11.19 -0.60
N GLU A 15 -7.83 9.97 -0.29
CA GLU A 15 -6.76 9.64 0.64
C GLU A 15 -5.52 9.17 -0.12
N GLU A 16 -4.34 9.51 0.39
CA GLU A 16 -3.10 8.95 -0.16
C GLU A 16 -2.68 7.67 0.57
N CYS A 17 -3.04 7.56 1.85
CA CYS A 17 -2.71 6.44 2.72
C CYS A 17 -3.69 6.39 3.87
N ASP A 18 -3.80 5.26 4.56
CA ASP A 18 -4.56 5.15 5.81
C ASP A 18 -3.86 4.14 6.73
N CYS A 19 -3.29 4.66 7.82
CA CYS A 19 -2.60 3.85 8.82
C CYS A 19 -3.41 3.65 10.12
N GLY A 20 -4.61 4.24 10.22
CA GLY A 20 -5.46 4.16 11.40
C GLY A 20 -5.84 5.52 11.99
N TYR A 21 -6.58 5.46 13.09
CA TYR A 21 -7.23 6.64 13.65
C TYR A 21 -6.27 7.63 14.33
N ASP A 22 -5.32 7.12 15.12
CA ASP A 22 -4.37 7.90 15.90
C ASP A 22 -2.96 7.29 15.84
N TYR A 23 -2.02 7.83 16.62
CA TYR A 23 -0.63 7.35 16.67
C TYR A 23 -0.43 6.04 17.44
N VAL A 24 -1.44 5.56 18.16
CA VAL A 24 -1.39 4.23 18.79
C VAL A 24 -1.67 3.17 17.73
N GLU A 25 -2.62 3.44 16.83
CA GLU A 25 -2.93 2.53 15.72
C GLU A 25 -1.96 2.65 14.53
N CYS A 26 -1.49 3.87 14.26
CA CYS A 26 -0.65 4.19 13.12
C CYS A 26 0.83 3.96 13.42
N VAL A 27 1.29 2.74 13.17
CA VAL A 27 2.72 2.38 13.20
C VAL A 27 3.45 2.72 11.91
N ASP A 28 2.72 3.17 10.88
CA ASP A 28 3.28 3.55 9.59
C ASP A 28 3.90 4.95 9.64
N LYS A 29 5.23 5.00 9.64
CA LYS A 29 5.99 6.27 9.62
C LYS A 29 5.88 7.02 8.29
N CYS A 30 5.25 6.44 7.27
CA CYS A 30 5.06 7.05 5.95
C CYS A 30 3.75 7.85 5.85
N CYS A 31 2.81 7.62 6.75
CA CYS A 31 1.48 8.22 6.73
C CYS A 31 1.23 9.09 7.97
N TYR A 32 0.32 10.06 7.85
CA TYR A 32 -0.28 10.69 9.01
C TYR A 32 -1.58 9.96 9.39
N PRO A 33 -1.80 9.66 10.70
CA PRO A 33 -3.07 9.11 11.14
C PRO A 33 -4.21 10.11 10.91
N ARG A 34 -5.46 9.65 11.04
CA ARG A 34 -6.64 10.53 10.94
C ARG A 34 -6.54 11.74 11.86
N GLN A 35 -6.06 11.53 13.09
CA GLN A 35 -5.78 12.58 14.07
C GLN A 35 -4.31 13.01 14.02
N VAL A 36 -3.99 14.00 13.20
CA VAL A 36 -2.65 14.60 13.12
C VAL A 36 -2.36 15.40 14.40
N SER A 37 -1.21 15.16 15.02
CA SER A 37 -0.76 15.88 16.23
C SER A 37 -0.43 17.35 15.94
N GLU A 38 -0.50 18.18 16.97
CA GLU A 38 -0.08 19.58 16.89
C GLU A 38 1.41 19.71 16.52
N TYR A 39 2.25 18.79 17.00
CA TYR A 39 3.66 18.74 16.62
C TYR A 39 3.86 18.56 15.12
N ASP A 40 3.20 17.56 14.52
CA ASP A 40 3.30 17.31 13.08
C ASP A 40 2.76 18.49 12.25
N ARG A 41 1.68 19.14 12.71
CA ARG A 41 1.14 20.37 12.08
C ARG A 41 2.08 21.57 12.20
N ALA A 42 2.79 21.69 13.32
CA ALA A 42 3.78 22.75 13.52
C ALA A 42 5.03 22.54 12.66
N GLN A 43 5.41 21.28 12.38
CA GLN A 43 6.52 20.96 11.48
C GLN A 43 6.13 21.06 10.00
N ASN A 44 4.87 20.79 9.68
CA ASN A 44 4.33 20.86 8.33
C ASN A 44 2.88 21.33 8.38
N GLU A 45 2.66 22.60 8.03
CA GLU A 45 1.32 23.22 8.03
C GLU A 45 0.34 22.52 7.07
N SER A 46 0.85 21.82 6.05
CA SER A 46 0.05 21.03 5.12
C SER A 46 -0.24 19.60 5.61
N ALA A 47 0.21 19.22 6.80
CA ALA A 47 -0.02 17.88 7.35
C ALA A 47 -1.52 17.63 7.55
N LYS A 48 -2.03 16.62 6.84
CA LYS A 48 -3.44 16.24 6.82
C LYS A 48 -3.56 14.75 7.15
N GLY A 49 -4.64 14.38 7.85
CA GLY A 49 -4.89 12.96 8.13
C GLY A 49 -5.09 12.18 6.83
N CYS A 50 -4.58 10.95 6.79
CA CYS A 50 -4.61 10.08 5.60
C CYS A 50 -3.92 10.69 4.36
N SER A 51 -2.96 11.58 4.58
CA SER A 51 -1.98 11.97 3.58
C SER A 51 -0.60 11.42 3.96
N ARG A 52 0.24 11.18 2.96
CA ARG A 52 1.61 10.75 3.22
C ARG A 52 2.39 11.87 3.89
N ARG A 53 3.43 11.50 4.63
CA ARG A 53 4.39 12.45 5.19
C ARG A 53 5.26 13.07 4.11
N TYR A 54 5.75 14.27 4.38
CA TYR A 54 6.67 14.97 3.48
C TYR A 54 7.92 14.11 3.18
N GLY A 55 8.35 14.09 1.91
CA GLY A 55 9.55 13.37 1.47
C GLY A 55 9.36 11.86 1.24
N THR A 56 8.14 11.35 1.33
CA THR A 56 7.83 9.93 1.08
C THR A 56 7.25 9.72 -0.32
N GLN A 57 7.50 8.55 -0.94
CA GLN A 57 6.91 8.18 -2.23
C GLN A 57 5.67 7.31 -2.07
N CYS A 58 5.52 6.62 -0.95
CA CYS A 58 4.38 5.73 -0.71
C CYS A 58 4.18 5.47 0.78
N SER A 59 3.08 4.81 1.10
CA SER A 59 2.81 4.14 2.37
C SER A 59 2.53 2.65 2.14
N PRO A 60 2.93 1.75 3.06
CA PRO A 60 2.53 0.34 3.04
C PRO A 60 1.02 0.10 2.98
N SER A 61 0.18 1.05 3.43
CA SER A 61 -1.28 0.93 3.31
C SER A 61 -1.75 0.97 1.85
N GLN A 62 -0.95 1.54 0.95
CA GLN A 62 -1.26 1.59 -0.49
C GLN A 62 -0.93 0.29 -1.21
N GLY A 63 -0.03 -0.53 -0.65
CA GLY A 63 0.29 -1.82 -1.23
C GLY A 63 1.65 -2.40 -0.81
N PRO A 64 1.86 -3.69 -1.13
CA PRO A 64 2.99 -4.48 -0.64
C PRO A 64 4.34 -4.05 -1.23
N CYS A 65 4.36 -3.24 -2.29
CA CYS A 65 5.58 -2.74 -2.92
C CYS A 65 6.04 -1.39 -2.39
N CYS A 66 5.49 -0.95 -1.25
CA CYS A 66 6.07 0.14 -0.48
C CYS A 66 6.94 -0.38 0.65
N SER A 67 8.18 0.12 0.75
CA SER A 67 9.05 -0.17 1.88
C SER A 67 8.55 0.54 3.14
N SER A 68 8.21 -0.22 4.18
CA SER A 68 7.86 0.35 5.50
C SER A 68 9.01 1.14 6.11
N GLU A 69 10.26 0.82 5.74
CA GLU A 69 11.44 1.43 6.34
C GLU A 69 11.86 2.74 5.69
N THR A 70 11.69 2.87 4.38
CA THR A 70 12.18 4.02 3.62
C THR A 70 11.04 4.86 3.04
N CYS A 71 9.81 4.35 3.06
CA CYS A 71 8.66 4.97 2.42
C CYS A 71 8.87 5.21 0.91
N GLN A 72 9.72 4.39 0.30
CA GLN A 72 10.03 4.41 -1.13
C GLN A 72 9.49 3.12 -1.78
N PHE A 73 9.27 3.17 -3.09
CA PHE A 73 8.94 1.97 -3.84
C PHE A 73 10.08 0.94 -3.74
N VAL A 74 9.70 -0.32 -3.57
CA VAL A 74 10.64 -1.43 -3.54
C VAL A 74 11.24 -1.58 -4.94
N PRO A 75 12.57 -1.43 -5.12
CA PRO A 75 13.18 -1.42 -6.44
C PRO A 75 13.09 -2.80 -7.10
N LEU A 76 12.95 -2.83 -8.43
CA LEU A 76 12.93 -4.08 -9.21
C LEU A 76 14.16 -4.97 -8.94
N SER A 77 15.31 -4.37 -8.69
CA SER A 77 16.56 -5.09 -8.38
C SER A 77 16.50 -5.90 -7.08
N ALA A 78 15.61 -5.54 -6.14
CA ALA A 78 15.42 -6.29 -4.89
C ALA A 78 14.65 -7.60 -5.11
N ARG A 79 13.97 -7.77 -6.25
CA ARG A 79 13.21 -8.98 -6.62
C ARG A 79 12.24 -9.46 -5.53
N VAL A 80 11.58 -8.51 -4.86
CA VAL A 80 10.58 -8.82 -3.83
C VAL A 80 9.31 -9.32 -4.50
N GLN A 81 8.96 -10.57 -4.21
CA GLN A 81 7.68 -11.15 -4.61
C GLN A 81 6.55 -10.52 -3.78
N CYS A 82 5.64 -9.82 -4.45
CA CYS A 82 4.49 -9.18 -3.82
C CYS A 82 3.20 -9.96 -3.96
N LYS A 83 3.15 -10.93 -4.89
CA LYS A 83 2.04 -11.86 -5.05
C LYS A 83 2.59 -13.24 -5.39
N ALA A 84 2.14 -14.25 -4.64
CA ALA A 84 2.52 -15.63 -4.87
C ALA A 84 1.87 -16.18 -6.14
N GLU A 85 2.54 -17.17 -6.72
CA GLU A 85 2.00 -17.99 -7.80
C GLU A 85 0.68 -18.67 -7.37
N SER A 86 -0.23 -18.84 -8.33
CA SER A 86 -1.45 -19.63 -8.19
C SER A 86 -1.60 -20.59 -9.37
N ASP A 87 -2.56 -21.51 -9.27
CA ASP A 87 -2.85 -22.48 -10.33
C ASP A 87 -3.15 -21.82 -11.69
N CYS A 88 -3.71 -20.60 -11.71
CA CYS A 88 -4.03 -19.89 -12.95
C CYS A 88 -3.08 -18.72 -13.28
N SER A 89 -2.12 -18.35 -12.43
CA SER A 89 -1.25 -17.19 -12.67
C SER A 89 0.14 -17.33 -12.07
N TYR A 90 1.15 -16.78 -12.75
CA TYR A 90 2.52 -16.71 -12.23
C TYR A 90 2.62 -15.79 -11.00
N ASP A 91 3.74 -15.89 -10.29
CA ASP A 91 4.09 -14.91 -9.26
C ASP A 91 4.27 -13.51 -9.87
N SER A 92 4.25 -12.50 -9.00
CA SER A 92 4.52 -11.11 -9.40
C SER A 92 5.47 -10.44 -8.41
N MET A 93 6.35 -9.61 -8.96
CA MET A 93 7.37 -8.88 -8.22
C MET A 93 7.16 -7.38 -8.31
N CYS A 94 7.63 -6.66 -7.29
CA CYS A 94 7.64 -5.20 -7.31
C CYS A 94 8.47 -4.66 -8.48
N ASN A 95 7.93 -3.65 -9.18
CA ASN A 95 8.52 -3.09 -10.39
C ASN A 95 9.39 -1.84 -10.14
N GLY A 96 9.45 -1.33 -8.90
CA GLY A 96 10.20 -0.14 -8.53
C GLY A 96 9.53 1.20 -8.85
N SER A 97 8.29 1.21 -9.36
CA SER A 97 7.59 2.44 -9.76
C SER A 97 6.22 2.63 -9.12
N SER A 98 5.72 1.64 -8.38
CA SER A 98 4.44 1.72 -7.67
C SER A 98 4.49 0.94 -6.35
N SER A 99 3.62 1.31 -5.40
CA SER A 99 3.35 0.55 -4.18
C SER A 99 2.43 -0.65 -4.42
N GLU A 100 1.66 -0.61 -5.51
CA GLU A 100 0.80 -1.72 -5.92
C GLU A 100 1.63 -2.87 -6.49
N CYS A 101 1.19 -4.10 -6.22
CA CYS A 101 1.78 -5.27 -6.86
C CYS A 101 1.32 -5.33 -8.33
N PRO A 102 2.24 -5.41 -9.32
CA PRO A 102 1.84 -5.54 -10.71
C PRO A 102 0.95 -6.76 -10.95
N PRO A 103 0.03 -6.73 -11.92
CA PRO A 103 -0.78 -7.89 -12.27
C PRO A 103 0.07 -9.10 -12.64
N SER A 104 -0.20 -10.24 -12.01
CA SER A 104 0.41 -11.52 -12.38
C SER A 104 0.09 -11.89 -13.83
N LEU A 105 1.07 -12.42 -14.55
CA LEU A 105 0.84 -13.00 -15.87
C LEU A 105 -0.05 -14.25 -15.75
N PRO A 106 -1.08 -14.41 -16.59
CA PRO A 106 -1.89 -15.61 -16.59
C PRO A 106 -1.08 -16.82 -17.08
N ARG A 107 -1.46 -18.01 -16.60
CA ARG A 107 -0.99 -19.28 -17.16
C ARG A 107 -1.54 -19.46 -18.58
N ALA A 108 -0.99 -20.42 -19.32
CA ALA A 108 -1.45 -20.72 -20.67
C ALA A 108 -2.95 -21.09 -20.67
N ASN A 109 -3.67 -20.71 -21.73
CA ASN A 109 -5.08 -21.07 -21.89
C ASN A 109 -5.26 -22.59 -21.74
N LYS A 110 -6.34 -22.99 -21.05
CA LYS A 110 -6.67 -24.38 -20.70
C LYS A 110 -5.80 -25.01 -19.61
N THR A 111 -4.97 -24.22 -18.91
CA THR A 111 -4.41 -24.66 -17.63
C THR A 111 -5.56 -24.90 -16.66
N ARG A 112 -5.64 -26.09 -16.08
CA ARG A 112 -6.65 -26.40 -15.05
C ARG A 112 -6.30 -25.62 -13.79
N CYS A 113 -7.29 -24.96 -13.21
CA CYS A 113 -7.15 -24.33 -11.90
C CYS A 113 -8.46 -24.46 -11.10
N ASN A 114 -8.53 -23.97 -9.85
CA ASN A 114 -9.69 -24.20 -8.97
C ASN A 114 -10.06 -25.70 -8.87
N GLU A 115 -9.15 -26.52 -8.33
CA GLU A 115 -9.37 -27.96 -8.09
C GLU A 115 -9.74 -28.77 -9.35
N GLY A 116 -9.30 -28.33 -10.53
CA GLY A 116 -9.42 -29.10 -11.78
C GLY A 116 -10.49 -28.62 -12.76
N THR A 117 -11.12 -27.48 -12.48
CA THR A 117 -12.03 -26.77 -13.39
C THR A 117 -11.24 -25.82 -14.33
N GLN A 118 -11.88 -25.30 -15.37
CA GLN A 118 -11.28 -24.41 -16.38
C GLN A 118 -12.16 -23.18 -16.57
#